data_AF-A0A2V8LVC6-F1
#
_entry.id   AF-A0A2V8LVC6-F1
#
_cell.length_a   1.000
_cell.length_b   1.000
_cell.length_c   1.000
_cell.angle_alpha   90.00
_cell.angle_beta   90.00
_cell.angle_gamma   90.00
#
_symmetry.space_group_name_H-M   'P 1'
#
loop_
_entity.id
_entity.type
_entity.pdbx_description
1 polymer ?
#
loop_
_entity_poly.entity_id
_entity_poly.type
_entity_poly.pdbx_seq_one_letter_code
_entity_poly.pdbx_strand_id
1 'polypeptide(L)'
;MLSAGLLDAIFATTTVAAGVDFPARTVVVTCADRRSASGWQSLTASELQQMTGRAGRRGKDRVGFIVAAPGPHQNPQSITELLRAPPDDLESRFRATYTSLLNLLDAFGSFAQVREIAEQSFAHRNLLPRIHELQNVRDENEQRIREALEHADVNVPTSAVLGLERLAGARSRLLELAPQTRWEAFVRWLREVVQPGRVVAIGRSGRRLVLVTARSHDGVTGMREDGRLASFPLERIGRVFAPMFSTQSEKTDEAFDEIHERGGQLALPEPRLRDAQTSEADSIKL
;
A
#
# COMPACT_ATOMS: atom_id res chain seq x y z
N MET A 1 -18.82 5.44 42.27
CA MET A 1 -18.42 6.87 42.23
C MET A 1 -19.11 7.63 41.10
N LEU A 2 -18.93 7.24 39.83
CA LEU A 2 -19.57 7.88 38.66
C LEU A 2 -21.10 7.87 38.72
N SER A 3 -21.72 6.70 38.81
CA SER A 3 -23.19 6.54 38.89
C SER A 3 -23.82 7.07 40.19
N ALA A 4 -23.02 7.26 41.24
CA ALA A 4 -23.48 7.80 42.52
C ALA A 4 -23.65 9.33 42.50
N GLY A 5 -23.27 10.01 41.40
CA GLY A 5 -23.43 11.46 41.26
C GLY A 5 -22.51 12.29 42.16
N LEU A 6 -21.39 11.71 42.62
CA LEU A 6 -20.43 12.35 43.51
C LEU A 6 -19.37 13.18 42.77
N LEU A 7 -19.42 13.23 41.44
CA LEU A 7 -18.44 13.88 40.58
C LEU A 7 -19.11 15.04 39.84
N ASP A 8 -18.54 16.24 40.00
CA ASP A 8 -19.04 17.44 39.33
C ASP A 8 -18.52 17.58 37.89
N ALA A 9 -17.34 17.01 37.59
CA ALA A 9 -16.72 17.04 36.28
C ALA A 9 -15.98 15.74 35.97
N ILE A 10 -16.01 15.35 34.69
CA ILE A 10 -15.33 14.15 34.18
C ILE A 10 -14.61 14.53 32.88
N PHE A 11 -13.35 14.14 32.79
CA PHE A 11 -12.58 14.21 31.55
C PHE A 11 -12.54 12.81 30.95
N ALA A 12 -13.10 12.65 29.75
CA ALA A 12 -13.21 11.37 29.08
C ALA A 12 -12.67 11.47 27.65
N THR A 13 -11.99 10.41 27.21
CA THR A 13 -11.68 10.22 25.79
C THR A 13 -12.90 9.68 25.05
N THR A 14 -12.89 9.73 23.71
CA THR A 14 -14.00 9.30 22.85
C THR A 14 -14.53 7.91 23.20
N THR A 15 -13.63 6.96 23.52
CA THR A 15 -13.99 5.59 23.88
C THR A 15 -14.73 5.48 25.21
N VAL A 16 -14.31 6.26 26.22
CA VAL A 16 -14.98 6.29 27.52
C VAL A 16 -16.34 6.96 27.41
N ALA A 17 -16.45 8.05 26.64
CA ALA A 17 -17.70 8.77 26.44
C ALA A 17 -18.79 7.94 25.74
N ALA A 18 -18.41 7.07 24.80
CA ALA A 18 -19.34 6.16 24.13
C ALA A 18 -19.82 5.03 25.06
N GLY A 19 -18.92 4.46 25.88
CA GLY A 19 -19.15 3.22 26.62
C GLY A 19 -19.78 3.33 28.01
N VAL A 20 -19.96 4.54 28.56
CA VAL A 20 -20.52 4.73 29.91
C VAL A 20 -21.97 5.20 29.89
N ASP A 21 -22.81 4.60 30.74
CA ASP A 21 -24.19 5.05 30.98
C ASP A 21 -24.21 6.20 32.01
N PHE A 22 -23.60 7.33 31.64
CA PHE A 22 -23.55 8.51 32.49
C PHE A 22 -24.01 9.75 31.73
N PRO A 23 -25.27 10.20 31.92
CA PRO A 23 -25.74 11.46 31.35
C PRO A 23 -25.21 12.66 32.15
N ALA A 24 -24.74 13.69 31.45
CA ALA A 24 -24.23 14.92 32.02
C ALA A 24 -25.14 16.10 31.65
N ARG A 25 -25.21 17.15 32.47
CA ARG A 25 -25.99 18.35 32.10
C ARG A 25 -25.39 19.07 30.89
N THR A 26 -24.07 19.11 30.83
CA THR A 26 -23.30 19.82 29.81
C THR A 26 -22.18 18.91 29.30
N VAL A 27 -21.98 18.88 27.99
CA VAL A 27 -20.85 18.21 27.34
C VAL A 27 -19.95 19.27 26.71
N VAL A 28 -18.65 19.19 26.97
CA VAL A 28 -17.65 20.11 26.40
C VAL A 28 -16.81 19.34 25.38
N VAL A 29 -16.77 19.82 24.14
CA VAL A 29 -16.01 19.22 23.03
C VAL A 29 -14.78 20.08 22.77
N THR A 30 -13.60 19.54 23.02
CA THR A 30 -12.33 20.28 22.92
C THR A 30 -11.56 20.05 21.62
N CYS A 31 -11.80 18.94 20.93
CA CYS A 31 -11.15 18.59 19.67
C CYS A 31 -12.14 17.89 18.74
N ALA A 32 -12.00 18.12 17.43
CA ALA A 32 -12.74 17.42 16.37
C ALA A 32 -11.93 16.25 15.77
N ASP A 33 -10.71 16.03 16.27
CA ASP A 33 -9.81 14.99 15.76
C ASP A 33 -9.46 13.99 16.86
N ARG A 34 -9.31 12.72 16.48
CA ARG A 34 -8.83 11.63 17.32
C ARG A 34 -7.56 11.00 16.78
N ARG A 35 -6.75 10.44 17.68
CA ARG A 35 -5.58 9.66 17.30
C ARG A 35 -5.97 8.20 17.02
N SER A 36 -5.59 7.71 15.86
CA SER A 36 -5.77 6.33 15.39
C SER A 36 -4.41 5.65 15.22
N ALA A 37 -4.42 4.33 15.00
CA ALA A 37 -3.21 3.57 14.66
C ALA A 37 -2.56 4.06 13.35
N SER A 38 -3.36 4.59 12.43
CA SER A 38 -2.94 5.15 11.14
C SER A 38 -2.59 6.65 11.18
N GLY A 39 -2.62 7.30 12.35
CA GLY A 39 -2.38 8.73 12.50
C GLY A 39 -3.58 9.52 13.03
N TRP A 40 -3.57 10.83 12.85
CA TRP A 40 -4.70 11.70 13.21
C TRP A 40 -5.84 11.52 12.20
N GLN A 41 -7.06 11.34 12.71
CA GLN A 41 -8.28 11.21 11.93
C GLN A 41 -9.33 12.14 12.51
N SER A 42 -10.13 12.77 11.65
CA SER A 42 -11.29 13.55 12.12
C SER A 42 -12.33 12.61 12.74
N LEU A 43 -13.07 13.12 13.72
CA LEU A 43 -14.21 12.42 14.31
C LEU A 43 -15.31 12.23 13.27
N THR A 44 -15.99 11.10 13.33
CA THR A 44 -17.16 10.88 12.48
C THR A 44 -18.39 11.58 13.06
N ALA A 45 -19.42 11.81 12.24
CA ALA A 45 -20.65 12.45 12.69
C ALA A 45 -21.32 11.63 13.82
N SER A 46 -21.30 10.30 13.69
CA SER A 46 -21.85 9.37 14.68
C SER A 46 -21.08 9.43 16.01
N GLU A 47 -19.75 9.48 15.97
CA GLU A 47 -18.92 9.59 17.18
C GLU A 47 -19.25 10.88 17.94
N LEU A 48 -19.34 12.01 17.23
CA LEU A 48 -19.68 13.30 17.84
C LEU A 48 -21.10 13.29 18.41
N GLN A 49 -22.08 12.78 17.66
CA GLN A 49 -23.47 12.68 18.12
C GLN A 49 -23.60 11.77 19.35
N GLN A 50 -22.86 10.66 19.42
CA GLN A 50 -22.82 9.79 20.61
C GLN A 50 -22.28 10.53 21.83
N MET A 51 -21.23 11.34 21.67
CA MET A 51 -20.67 12.17 22.75
C MET A 51 -21.67 13.23 23.20
N THR A 52 -22.22 14.02 22.26
CA THR A 52 -23.12 15.13 22.58
C THR A 52 -24.50 14.66 23.03
N GLY A 53 -24.92 13.46 22.63
CA GLY A 53 -26.17 12.83 23.08
C GLY A 53 -26.19 12.50 24.57
N ARG A 54 -25.05 12.59 25.27
CA ARG A 54 -24.98 12.50 26.74
C ARG A 54 -25.37 13.81 27.45
N ALA A 55 -25.52 14.91 26.72
CA ALA A 55 -25.94 16.19 27.28
C ALA A 55 -27.45 16.19 27.60
N GLY A 56 -27.79 16.55 28.83
CA GLY A 56 -29.14 16.55 29.37
C GLY A 56 -29.47 15.27 30.15
N ARG A 57 -29.81 15.43 31.43
CA ARG A 57 -30.24 14.31 32.29
C ARG A 57 -31.76 14.17 32.27
N ARG A 58 -32.24 13.00 31.84
CA ARG A 58 -33.67 12.67 31.79
C ARG A 58 -34.33 12.90 33.16
N GLY A 59 -35.38 13.72 33.17
CA GLY A 59 -36.16 14.04 34.38
C GLY A 59 -35.49 15.02 35.37
N LYS A 60 -34.27 15.50 35.09
CA LYS A 60 -33.58 16.49 35.94
C LYS A 60 -33.33 17.81 35.21
N ASP A 61 -32.90 17.75 33.95
CA ASP A 61 -32.61 18.94 33.15
C ASP A 61 -33.71 19.20 32.12
N ARG A 62 -34.06 20.47 31.88
CA ARG A 62 -35.00 20.87 30.81
C ARG A 62 -34.35 20.84 29.44
N VAL A 63 -33.06 21.18 29.38
CA VAL A 63 -32.24 21.24 28.16
C VAL A 63 -30.83 20.76 28.49
N GLY A 64 -30.21 20.06 27.54
CA GLY A 64 -28.78 19.74 27.57
C GLY A 64 -27.96 20.81 26.87
N PHE A 65 -26.74 21.05 27.36
CA PHE A 65 -25.83 22.04 26.74
C PHE A 65 -24.63 21.35 26.10
N ILE A 66 -24.27 21.82 24.91
CA ILE A 66 -23.05 21.41 24.21
C ILE A 66 -22.19 22.66 24.07
N VAL A 67 -20.94 22.58 24.52
CA VAL A 67 -19.97 23.68 24.45
C VAL A 67 -18.80 23.24 23.60
N ALA A 68 -18.60 23.87 22.45
CA ALA A 68 -17.38 23.70 21.67
C ALA A 68 -16.28 24.61 22.26
N ALA A 69 -15.19 24.01 22.72
CA ALA A 69 -14.01 24.70 23.26
C ALA A 69 -12.73 24.24 22.53
N PRO A 70 -12.62 24.48 21.21
CA PRO A 70 -11.49 24.01 20.41
C PRO A 70 -10.17 24.66 20.84
N GLY A 71 -9.10 23.86 20.81
CA GLY A 71 -7.73 24.38 20.99
C GLY A 71 -7.27 25.27 19.83
N PRO A 72 -6.12 25.97 19.96
CA PRO A 72 -5.61 26.94 18.99
C PRO A 72 -5.30 26.36 17.59
N HIS A 73 -5.16 25.04 17.49
CA HIS A 73 -4.87 24.32 16.24
C HIS A 73 -6.08 23.53 15.70
N GLN A 74 -7.28 23.78 16.23
CA GLN A 74 -8.49 23.08 15.84
C GLN A 74 -9.40 24.02 15.04
N ASN A 75 -10.13 23.45 14.08
CA ASN A 75 -11.09 24.18 13.26
C ASN A 75 -12.50 24.12 13.92
N PRO A 76 -13.01 25.20 14.52
CA PRO A 76 -14.35 25.22 15.11
C PRO A 76 -15.47 24.93 14.12
N GLN A 77 -15.28 25.32 12.85
CA GLN A 77 -16.26 25.10 11.80
C GLN A 77 -16.48 23.60 11.57
N SER A 78 -15.43 22.78 11.63
CA SER A 78 -15.53 21.33 11.46
C SER A 78 -16.42 20.66 12.52
N ILE A 79 -16.37 21.12 13.78
CA ILE A 79 -17.28 20.63 14.84
C ILE A 79 -18.74 20.97 14.50
N THR A 80 -18.98 22.17 13.98
CA THR A 80 -20.32 22.64 13.62
C THR A 80 -20.88 21.88 12.42
N GLU A 81 -20.04 21.60 11.43
CA GLU A 81 -20.39 20.78 10.27
C GLU A 81 -20.73 19.35 10.68
N LEU A 82 -19.91 18.72 11.51
CA LEU A 82 -20.15 17.37 12.03
C LEU A 82 -21.44 17.27 12.85
N LEU A 83 -21.79 18.31 13.62
CA LEU A 83 -23.06 18.35 14.38
C LEU A 83 -24.30 18.42 13.48
N ARG A 84 -24.17 18.99 12.28
CA ARG A 84 -25.28 19.11 11.30
C ARG A 84 -25.32 17.95 10.32
N ALA A 85 -24.23 17.20 10.20
CA ALA A 85 -24.16 16.05 9.32
C ALA A 85 -25.12 14.94 9.78
N PRO A 86 -25.71 14.17 8.84
CA PRO A 86 -26.44 12.97 9.19
C PRO A 86 -25.49 11.94 9.85
N PRO A 87 -26.02 10.98 10.64
CA PRO A 87 -25.23 9.84 11.10
C PRO A 87 -24.55 9.13 9.94
N ASP A 88 -23.35 8.60 10.18
CA ASP A 88 -22.59 7.90 9.15
C ASP A 88 -23.28 6.58 8.76
N ASP A 89 -23.11 6.17 7.51
CA ASP A 89 -23.62 4.88 7.05
C ASP A 89 -22.98 3.72 7.82
N LEU A 90 -23.76 2.67 8.06
CA LEU A 90 -23.22 1.44 8.62
C LEU A 90 -22.37 0.75 7.55
N GLU A 91 -21.07 0.67 7.78
CA GLU A 91 -20.15 -0.06 6.92
C GLU A 91 -19.80 -1.44 7.51
N SER A 92 -19.75 -2.46 6.66
CA SER A 92 -19.26 -3.77 7.10
C SER A 92 -17.77 -3.71 7.40
N ARG A 93 -17.40 -4.13 8.61
CA ARG A 93 -16.00 -4.34 9.01
C ARG A 93 -15.59 -5.81 8.91
N PHE A 94 -16.40 -6.65 8.27
CA PHE A 94 -16.08 -8.06 8.06
C PHE A 94 -14.79 -8.20 7.24
N ARG A 95 -13.84 -8.96 7.77
CA ARG A 95 -12.58 -9.28 7.09
C ARG A 95 -12.38 -10.78 7.14
N ALA A 96 -12.26 -11.40 5.97
CA ALA A 96 -11.88 -12.81 5.85
C ALA A 96 -10.36 -12.94 6.13
N THR A 97 -10.00 -13.07 7.41
CA THR A 97 -8.63 -13.40 7.80
C THR A 97 -8.41 -14.90 7.75
N TYR A 98 -7.16 -15.36 7.65
CA TYR A 98 -6.84 -16.80 7.69
C TYR A 98 -7.42 -17.49 8.91
N THR A 99 -7.30 -16.89 10.10
CA THR A 99 -7.87 -17.45 11.33
C THR A 99 -9.39 -17.51 11.28
N SER A 100 -10.05 -16.47 10.76
CA SER A 100 -11.51 -16.48 10.59
C SER A 100 -11.96 -17.61 9.65
N LEU A 101 -11.26 -17.81 8.53
CA LEU A 101 -11.55 -18.88 7.59
C LEU A 101 -11.31 -20.27 8.19
N LEU A 102 -10.20 -20.47 8.92
CA LEU A 102 -9.91 -21.73 9.58
C LEU A 102 -10.95 -22.06 10.66
N ASN A 103 -11.35 -21.08 11.47
CA ASN A 103 -12.40 -21.27 12.48
C ASN A 103 -13.76 -21.62 11.84
N LEU A 104 -14.08 -20.99 10.70
CA LEU A 104 -15.30 -21.32 9.96
C LEU A 104 -15.21 -22.73 9.34
N LEU A 105 -14.06 -23.11 8.79
CA LEU A 105 -13.86 -24.46 8.24
C LEU A 105 -13.89 -25.53 9.33
N ASP A 106 -13.37 -25.26 10.52
CA ASP A 106 -13.44 -26.16 11.68
C ASP A 106 -14.89 -26.33 12.16
N ALA A 107 -15.65 -25.23 12.26
CA ALA A 107 -17.04 -25.25 12.71
C ALA A 107 -18.02 -25.89 11.68
N PHE A 108 -17.81 -25.68 10.38
CA PHE A 108 -18.75 -26.07 9.33
C PHE A 108 -18.25 -27.23 8.45
N GLY A 109 -16.98 -27.63 8.57
CA GLY A 109 -16.40 -28.82 7.92
C GLY A 109 -16.32 -28.80 6.38
N SER A 110 -16.93 -27.82 5.69
CA SER A 110 -16.96 -27.74 4.24
C SER A 110 -16.84 -26.32 3.72
N PHE A 111 -16.10 -26.14 2.63
CA PHE A 111 -15.95 -24.84 1.96
C PHE A 111 -17.27 -24.27 1.43
N ALA A 112 -18.20 -25.12 1.01
CA ALA A 112 -19.50 -24.70 0.48
C ALA A 112 -20.32 -23.93 1.53
N GLN A 113 -20.38 -24.44 2.76
CA GLN A 113 -21.09 -23.79 3.86
C GLN A 113 -20.40 -22.51 4.33
N VAL A 114 -19.06 -22.50 4.39
CA VAL A 114 -18.31 -21.29 4.70
C VAL A 114 -18.57 -20.18 3.68
N ARG A 115 -18.67 -20.54 2.39
CA ARG A 115 -19.03 -19.61 1.32
C ARG A 115 -20.44 -19.06 1.50
N GLU A 116 -21.42 -19.90 1.82
CA GLU A 116 -22.80 -19.47 2.06
C GLU A 116 -22.90 -18.43 3.20
N ILE A 117 -22.16 -18.64 4.29
CA ILE A 117 -22.08 -17.70 5.40
C ILE A 117 -21.43 -16.37 4.97
N ALA A 118 -20.37 -16.45 4.17
CA ALA A 118 -19.72 -15.26 3.63
C ALA A 118 -20.65 -14.48 2.68
N GLU A 119 -21.47 -15.17 1.89
CA GLU A 119 -22.47 -14.57 0.99
C GLU A 119 -23.63 -13.92 1.77
N GLN A 120 -23.96 -14.41 2.96
CA GLN A 120 -24.94 -13.77 3.85
C GLN A 120 -24.37 -12.57 4.63
N SER A 121 -23.06 -12.31 4.54
CA SER A 121 -22.44 -11.20 5.27
C SER A 121 -22.93 -9.83 4.79
N PHE A 122 -22.96 -8.86 5.71
CA PHE A 122 -23.31 -7.47 5.37
C PHE A 122 -22.33 -6.85 4.35
N ALA A 123 -21.08 -7.32 4.33
CA ALA A 123 -20.11 -6.92 3.31
C ALA A 123 -20.57 -7.37 1.91
N HIS A 124 -20.98 -8.64 1.78
CA HIS A 124 -21.46 -9.17 0.51
C HIS A 124 -22.75 -8.45 0.06
N ARG A 125 -23.69 -8.21 0.99
CA ARG A 125 -24.93 -7.47 0.69
C ARG A 125 -24.68 -6.08 0.09
N ASN A 126 -23.71 -5.33 0.63
CA ASN A 126 -23.37 -4.01 0.09
C ASN A 126 -22.65 -4.08 -1.26
N LEU A 127 -22.00 -5.20 -1.58
CA LEU A 127 -21.32 -5.42 -2.86
C LEU A 127 -22.27 -5.89 -3.96
N LEU A 128 -23.39 -6.54 -3.64
CA LEU A 128 -24.32 -7.09 -4.62
C LEU A 128 -24.82 -6.06 -5.65
N PRO A 129 -25.29 -4.85 -5.27
CA PRO A 129 -25.71 -3.86 -6.26
C PRO A 129 -24.58 -3.47 -7.21
N ARG A 130 -23.36 -3.34 -6.67
CA ARG A 130 -22.18 -2.99 -7.46
C ARG A 130 -21.76 -4.11 -8.40
N ILE A 131 -21.87 -5.37 -7.97
CA ILE A 131 -21.61 -6.54 -8.80
C ILE A 131 -22.61 -6.59 -9.96
N HIS A 132 -23.90 -6.38 -9.68
CA HIS A 132 -24.95 -6.36 -10.71
C HIS A 132 -24.72 -5.23 -11.73
N GLU A 133 -24.39 -4.02 -11.26
CA GLU A 133 -24.06 -2.91 -12.14
C GLU A 133 -22.87 -3.24 -13.06
N LEU A 134 -21.80 -3.82 -12.52
CA LEU A 134 -20.63 -4.23 -13.29
C LEU A 134 -20.94 -5.39 -14.26
N GLN A 135 -21.83 -6.31 -13.88
CA GLN A 135 -22.30 -7.39 -14.77
C GLN A 135 -23.10 -6.82 -15.94
N ASN A 136 -24.03 -5.90 -15.69
CA ASN A 136 -24.79 -5.24 -16.76
C ASN A 136 -23.86 -4.52 -17.73
N VAL A 137 -22.90 -3.75 -17.21
CA VAL A 137 -21.89 -3.05 -18.03
C VAL A 137 -21.05 -4.05 -18.83
N ARG A 138 -20.67 -5.20 -18.25
CA ARG A 138 -19.95 -6.25 -18.98
C ARG A 138 -20.81 -6.78 -20.13
N ASP A 139 -22.06 -7.14 -19.85
CA ASP A 139 -22.95 -7.78 -20.83
C ASP A 139 -23.28 -6.81 -21.98
N GLU A 140 -23.51 -5.52 -21.68
CA GLU A 140 -23.65 -4.47 -22.70
C GLU A 140 -22.41 -4.36 -23.59
N ASN A 141 -21.21 -4.39 -23.00
CA ASN A 141 -19.98 -4.33 -23.78
C ASN A 141 -19.73 -5.59 -24.61
N GLU A 142 -20.03 -6.78 -24.07
CA GLU A 142 -19.96 -8.03 -24.83
C GLU A 142 -20.91 -8.02 -26.03
N GLN A 143 -22.12 -7.49 -25.85
CA GLN A 143 -23.09 -7.33 -26.93
C GLN A 143 -22.59 -6.36 -28.00
N ARG A 144 -22.06 -5.20 -27.61
CA ARG A 144 -21.45 -4.23 -28.55
C ARG A 144 -20.29 -4.82 -29.34
N ILE A 145 -19.44 -5.64 -28.71
CA ILE A 145 -18.34 -6.32 -29.41
C ILE A 145 -18.91 -7.33 -30.41
N ARG A 146 -19.93 -8.10 -30.02
CA ARG A 146 -20.59 -9.06 -30.91
C ARG A 146 -21.17 -8.38 -32.14
N GLU A 147 -21.92 -7.29 -31.94
CA GLU A 147 -22.46 -6.49 -33.04
C GLU A 147 -21.36 -5.96 -33.94
N ALA A 148 -20.26 -5.43 -33.39
CA ALA A 148 -19.14 -4.95 -34.19
C ALA A 148 -18.47 -6.06 -35.01
N LEU A 149 -18.37 -7.29 -34.47
CA LEU A 149 -17.83 -8.44 -35.18
C LEU A 149 -18.73 -8.89 -36.34
N GLU A 150 -20.06 -8.89 -36.12
CA GLU A 150 -21.04 -9.18 -37.16
C GLU A 150 -20.98 -8.16 -38.30
N HIS A 151 -20.86 -6.86 -37.98
CA HIS A 151 -20.71 -5.81 -39.00
C HIS A 151 -19.40 -5.91 -39.78
N ALA A 152 -18.34 -6.42 -39.17
CA ALA A 152 -17.02 -6.59 -39.79
C ALA A 152 -16.87 -7.92 -40.55
N ASP A 153 -17.87 -8.80 -40.54
CA ASP A 153 -17.84 -10.16 -41.10
C ASP A 153 -16.69 -11.03 -40.53
N VAL A 154 -16.39 -10.85 -39.23
CA VAL A 154 -15.33 -11.57 -38.54
C VAL A 154 -15.93 -12.63 -37.63
N ASN A 155 -15.83 -13.91 -38.02
CA ASN A 155 -16.35 -15.03 -37.24
C ASN A 155 -15.34 -15.50 -36.17
N VAL A 156 -15.20 -14.72 -35.11
CA VAL A 156 -14.32 -15.00 -33.96
C VAL A 156 -15.15 -14.89 -32.67
N PRO A 157 -15.01 -15.81 -31.70
CA PRO A 157 -15.75 -15.70 -30.44
C PRO A 157 -15.33 -14.44 -29.67
N THR A 158 -16.29 -13.79 -29.00
CA THR A 158 -16.04 -12.59 -28.18
C THR A 158 -14.92 -12.80 -27.16
N SER A 159 -14.80 -14.01 -26.61
CA SER A 159 -13.73 -14.39 -25.67
C SER A 159 -12.32 -14.32 -26.30
N ALA A 160 -12.18 -14.62 -27.59
CA ALA A 160 -10.90 -14.51 -28.29
C ALA A 160 -10.52 -13.06 -28.56
N VAL A 161 -11.49 -12.19 -28.88
CA VAL A 161 -11.25 -10.74 -29.01
C VAL A 161 -10.81 -10.13 -27.68
N LEU A 162 -11.51 -10.45 -26.59
CA LEU A 162 -11.11 -10.04 -25.24
C LEU A 162 -9.73 -10.59 -24.85
N GLY A 163 -9.41 -11.82 -25.27
CA GLY A 163 -8.10 -12.43 -25.09
C GLY A 163 -7.00 -11.67 -25.84
N LEU A 164 -7.25 -11.29 -27.09
CA LEU A 164 -6.33 -10.50 -27.91
C LEU A 164 -6.09 -9.11 -27.32
N GLU A 165 -7.14 -8.43 -26.85
CA GLU A 165 -7.01 -7.14 -26.14
C GLU A 165 -6.17 -7.27 -24.86
N ARG A 166 -6.39 -8.32 -24.07
CA ARG A 166 -5.56 -8.59 -22.88
C ARG A 166 -4.10 -8.85 -23.24
N LEU A 167 -3.85 -9.60 -24.31
CA LEU A 167 -2.50 -9.87 -24.80
C LEU A 167 -1.84 -8.60 -25.35
N ALA A 168 -2.56 -7.80 -26.14
CA ALA A 168 -2.09 -6.52 -26.66
C ALA A 168 -1.79 -5.51 -25.54
N GLY A 169 -2.63 -5.46 -24.51
CA GLY A 169 -2.41 -4.64 -23.32
C GLY A 169 -1.26 -5.15 -22.45
N ALA A 170 -1.13 -6.47 -22.26
CA ALA A 170 0.02 -7.06 -21.57
C ALA A 170 1.34 -6.77 -22.32
N ARG A 171 1.33 -6.94 -23.65
CA ARG A 171 2.45 -6.59 -24.53
C ARG A 171 2.80 -5.11 -24.45
N SER A 172 1.82 -4.21 -24.51
CA SER A 172 2.07 -2.76 -24.39
C SER A 172 2.68 -2.40 -23.05
N ARG A 173 2.19 -2.96 -21.94
CA ARG A 173 2.78 -2.76 -20.61
C ARG A 173 4.22 -3.27 -20.54
N LEU A 174 4.52 -4.43 -21.13
CA LEU A 174 5.89 -4.95 -21.20
C LEU A 174 6.79 -4.03 -22.02
N LEU A 175 6.29 -3.46 -23.13
CA LEU A 175 7.01 -2.48 -23.94
C LEU A 175 7.18 -1.13 -23.23
N GLU A 176 6.23 -0.70 -22.39
CA GLU A 176 6.36 0.51 -21.56
C GLU A 176 7.37 0.32 -20.42
N LEU A 177 7.41 -0.89 -19.84
CA LEU A 177 8.40 -1.26 -18.82
C LEU A 177 9.78 -1.55 -19.41
N ALA A 178 9.88 -1.65 -20.74
CA ALA A 178 11.14 -1.77 -21.42
C ALA A 178 11.96 -0.50 -21.23
N PRO A 179 13.27 -0.61 -20.96
CA PRO A 179 14.11 0.57 -20.80
C PRO A 179 14.13 1.36 -22.11
N GLN A 180 13.62 2.58 -22.06
CA GLN A 180 13.58 3.52 -23.18
C GLN A 180 14.90 4.28 -23.27
N THR A 181 15.56 4.47 -22.14
CA THR A 181 16.86 5.15 -22.06
C THR A 181 18.00 4.18 -21.72
N ARG A 182 19.21 4.51 -22.21
CA ARG A 182 20.44 3.78 -21.79
C ARG A 182 20.58 3.79 -20.26
N TRP A 183 20.14 4.87 -19.61
CA TRP A 183 20.18 5.00 -18.16
C TRP A 183 19.25 4.01 -17.46
N GLU A 184 18.00 3.85 -17.92
CA GLU A 184 17.07 2.84 -17.38
C GLU A 184 17.59 1.41 -17.57
N ALA A 185 18.14 1.11 -18.75
CA ALA A 185 18.75 -0.19 -19.02
C ALA A 185 19.92 -0.47 -18.07
N PHE A 186 20.73 0.55 -17.79
CA PHE A 186 21.85 0.47 -16.87
C PHE A 186 21.38 0.28 -15.41
N VAL A 187 20.41 1.05 -14.93
CA VAL A 187 19.87 0.91 -13.56
C VAL A 187 19.20 -0.45 -13.37
N ARG A 188 18.48 -0.96 -14.36
CA ARG A 188 17.87 -2.31 -14.32
C ARG A 188 18.94 -3.40 -14.25
N TRP A 189 19.97 -3.31 -15.08
CA TRP A 189 21.10 -4.23 -15.03
C TRP A 189 21.85 -4.19 -13.69
N LEU A 190 22.00 -3.02 -13.08
CA LEU A 190 22.56 -2.91 -11.73
C LEU A 190 21.71 -3.67 -10.70
N ARG A 191 20.37 -3.68 -10.83
CA ARG A 191 19.49 -4.46 -9.91
C ARG A 191 19.69 -5.97 -10.06
N GLU A 192 19.99 -6.45 -11.24
CA GLU A 192 20.21 -7.89 -11.50
C GLU A 192 21.60 -8.34 -11.05
N VAL A 193 22.62 -7.54 -11.38
CA VAL A 193 24.01 -7.91 -11.21
C VAL A 193 24.53 -7.59 -9.81
N VAL A 194 24.12 -6.47 -9.20
CA VAL A 194 24.66 -6.07 -7.88
C VAL A 194 24.08 -6.95 -6.78
N GLN A 195 24.97 -7.74 -6.16
CA GLN A 195 24.67 -8.70 -5.11
C GLN A 195 25.70 -8.57 -3.96
N PRO A 196 25.36 -8.95 -2.72
CA PRO A 196 26.32 -9.07 -1.64
C PRO A 196 27.54 -9.92 -2.05
N GLY A 197 28.74 -9.41 -1.74
CA GLY A 197 30.01 -9.99 -2.15
C GLY A 197 30.62 -9.38 -3.41
N ARG A 198 29.90 -8.58 -4.19
CA ARG A 198 30.50 -7.88 -5.35
C ARG A 198 31.20 -6.59 -4.94
N VAL A 199 32.29 -6.27 -5.63
CA VAL A 199 32.89 -4.93 -5.59
C VAL A 199 32.27 -4.05 -6.66
N VAL A 200 31.94 -2.80 -6.30
CA VAL A 200 31.38 -1.77 -7.18
C VAL A 200 32.18 -0.48 -7.09
N ALA A 201 32.32 0.22 -8.21
CA ALA A 201 32.95 1.54 -8.25
C ALA A 201 31.89 2.65 -8.22
N ILE A 202 32.10 3.66 -7.38
CA ILE A 202 31.16 4.77 -7.17
C ILE A 202 31.65 6.05 -7.84
N GLY A 203 30.74 6.71 -8.57
CA GLY A 203 30.98 8.01 -9.20
C GLY A 203 31.73 7.94 -10.54
N ARG A 204 31.75 9.08 -11.26
CA ARG A 204 32.25 9.18 -12.66
C ARG A 204 33.74 8.84 -12.82
N SER A 205 34.53 8.99 -11.76
CA SER A 205 35.96 8.73 -11.80
C SER A 205 36.31 7.24 -11.69
N GLY A 206 35.40 6.40 -11.17
CA GLY A 206 35.62 4.96 -11.01
C GLY A 206 36.69 4.56 -9.99
N ARG A 207 37.25 5.51 -9.23
CA ARG A 207 38.37 5.28 -8.28
C ARG A 207 37.94 4.92 -6.86
N ARG A 208 36.65 5.00 -6.53
CA ARG A 208 36.15 4.72 -5.18
C ARG A 208 35.46 3.36 -5.19
N LEU A 209 36.13 2.33 -4.66
CA LEU A 209 35.59 0.99 -4.59
C LEU A 209 34.80 0.77 -3.30
N VAL A 210 33.76 -0.06 -3.40
CA VAL A 210 32.95 -0.52 -2.28
C VAL A 210 32.62 -1.99 -2.47
N LEU A 211 32.89 -2.81 -1.45
CA LEU A 211 32.43 -4.19 -1.37
C LEU A 211 30.99 -4.21 -0.83
N VAL A 212 30.05 -4.73 -1.61
CA VAL A 212 28.64 -4.78 -1.24
C VAL A 212 28.41 -5.82 -0.15
N THR A 213 27.88 -5.40 0.99
CA THR A 213 27.58 -6.28 2.13
C THR A 213 26.09 -6.57 2.26
N ALA A 214 25.24 -5.63 1.85
CA ALA A 214 23.79 -5.81 1.86
C ALA A 214 23.12 -4.99 0.75
N ARG A 215 21.98 -5.48 0.26
CA ARG A 215 21.15 -4.83 -0.77
C ARG A 215 19.78 -4.48 -0.21
N SER A 216 19.37 -3.24 -0.38
CA SER A 216 18.00 -2.74 -0.14
C SER A 216 17.28 -2.59 -1.49
N HIS A 217 15.96 -2.31 -1.48
CA HIS A 217 15.15 -2.19 -2.69
C HIS A 217 15.70 -1.15 -3.69
N ASP A 218 16.13 0.02 -3.20
CA ASP A 218 16.61 1.13 -4.05
C ASP A 218 18.08 1.52 -3.79
N GLY A 219 18.80 0.75 -2.96
CA GLY A 219 20.13 1.14 -2.51
C GLY A 219 21.00 -0.02 -2.06
N VAL A 220 22.27 0.29 -1.88
CA VAL A 220 23.31 -0.68 -1.55
C VAL A 220 24.06 -0.19 -0.32
N THR A 221 24.33 -1.11 0.59
CA THR A 221 25.23 -0.89 1.72
C THR A 221 26.46 -1.75 1.53
N GLY A 222 27.62 -1.16 1.74
CA GLY A 222 28.89 -1.85 1.56
C GLY A 222 30.02 -1.21 2.34
N MET A 223 31.15 -1.90 2.37
CA MET A 223 32.37 -1.46 3.02
C MET A 223 33.30 -0.80 2.00
N ARG A 224 33.88 0.35 2.36
CA ARG A 224 34.89 1.06 1.56
C ARG A 224 36.28 0.49 1.85
N GLU A 225 37.25 0.86 1.01
CA GLU A 225 38.69 0.58 1.21
C GLU A 225 39.24 1.11 2.55
N ASP A 226 38.65 2.17 3.11
CA ASP A 226 39.04 2.72 4.42
C ASP A 226 38.38 1.99 5.62
N GLY A 227 37.70 0.87 5.35
CA GLY A 227 36.96 0.09 6.34
C GLY A 227 35.64 0.72 6.80
N ARG A 228 35.28 1.91 6.30
CA ARG A 228 34.02 2.57 6.68
C ARG A 228 32.84 2.01 5.89
N LEU A 229 31.69 1.91 6.55
CA LEU A 229 30.44 1.59 5.89
C LEU A 229 29.93 2.77 5.05
N ALA A 230 29.39 2.46 3.87
CA ALA A 230 28.76 3.40 2.98
C ALA A 230 27.40 2.86 2.52
N SER A 231 26.38 3.71 2.59
CA SER A 231 25.08 3.45 2.00
C SER A 231 24.79 4.51 0.93
N PHE A 232 24.37 4.07 -0.25
CA PHE A 232 24.10 4.95 -1.38
C PHE A 232 23.10 4.30 -2.35
N PRO A 233 22.37 5.12 -3.14
CA PRO A 233 21.47 4.60 -4.17
C PRO A 233 22.24 3.89 -5.28
N LEU A 234 21.60 2.89 -5.91
CA LEU A 234 22.16 2.12 -7.03
C LEU A 234 22.69 3.02 -8.16
N GLU A 235 22.02 4.14 -8.40
CA GLU A 235 22.36 5.14 -9.42
C GLU A 235 23.76 5.76 -9.26
N ARG A 236 24.39 5.69 -8.08
CA ARG A 236 25.75 6.19 -7.89
C ARG A 236 26.84 5.22 -8.37
N ILE A 237 26.48 3.98 -8.71
CA ILE A 237 27.41 2.96 -9.20
C ILE A 237 27.76 3.26 -10.66
N GLY A 238 29.04 3.38 -10.94
CA GLY A 238 29.56 3.56 -12.30
C GLY A 238 30.06 2.28 -12.94
N ARG A 239 30.60 1.33 -12.16
CA ARG A 239 31.12 0.04 -12.67
C ARG A 239 30.87 -1.08 -11.67
N VAL A 240 30.65 -2.28 -12.17
CA VAL A 240 30.49 -3.50 -11.36
C VAL A 240 31.52 -4.53 -11.81
N PHE A 241 32.19 -5.17 -10.85
CA PHE A 241 33.20 -6.17 -11.15
C PHE A 241 32.63 -7.60 -11.02
N ALA A 242 33.15 -8.50 -11.87
CA ALA A 242 32.68 -9.87 -12.03
C ALA A 242 32.92 -10.78 -10.80
N PRO A 243 34.06 -10.71 -10.09
CA PRO A 243 34.32 -11.60 -8.96
C PRO A 243 33.38 -11.36 -7.78
N MET A 244 33.12 -12.43 -7.04
CA MET A 244 32.35 -12.42 -5.79
C MET A 244 33.30 -12.76 -4.65
N PHE A 245 33.31 -11.92 -3.63
CA PHE A 245 34.17 -12.03 -2.46
C PHE A 245 33.37 -12.29 -1.20
N SER A 246 34.03 -12.82 -0.17
CA SER A 246 33.43 -12.98 1.15
C SER A 246 33.15 -11.61 1.78
N THR A 247 32.00 -11.46 2.43
CA THR A 247 31.61 -10.23 3.15
C THR A 247 32.23 -10.11 4.55
N GLN A 248 33.14 -11.01 4.93
CA GLN A 248 33.86 -10.98 6.21
C GLN A 248 35.01 -9.95 6.16
N SER A 249 35.22 -9.20 7.25
CA SER A 249 36.15 -8.06 7.23
C SER A 249 37.60 -8.44 6.94
N GLU A 250 38.04 -9.64 7.34
CA GLU A 250 39.42 -10.11 7.20
C GLU A 250 39.87 -10.34 5.74
N LYS A 251 38.93 -10.44 4.78
CA LYS A 251 39.23 -10.70 3.36
C LYS A 251 38.85 -9.54 2.44
N THR A 252 38.56 -8.39 3.02
CA THR A 252 38.12 -7.21 2.27
C THR A 252 39.27 -6.57 1.50
N ASP A 253 40.47 -6.58 2.09
CA ASP A 253 41.67 -5.99 1.50
C ASP A 253 42.10 -6.77 0.25
N GLU A 254 42.10 -8.11 0.31
CA GLU A 254 42.35 -9.00 -0.83
C GLU A 254 41.37 -8.72 -2.00
N ALA A 255 40.11 -8.44 -1.68
CA ALA A 255 39.09 -8.14 -2.69
C ALA A 255 39.33 -6.80 -3.40
N PHE A 256 39.87 -5.79 -2.70
CA PHE A 256 40.19 -4.50 -3.32
C PHE A 256 41.49 -4.56 -4.11
N ASP A 257 42.50 -5.27 -3.61
CA ASP A 257 43.79 -5.46 -4.28
C ASP A 257 43.62 -6.16 -5.63
N GLU A 258 42.82 -7.23 -5.70
CA GLU A 258 42.54 -7.93 -6.96
C GLU A 258 41.84 -7.03 -7.99
N ILE A 259 40.92 -6.16 -7.55
CA ILE A 259 40.26 -5.20 -8.42
C ILE A 259 41.20 -4.05 -8.82
N HIS A 260 42.18 -3.68 -7.99
CA HIS A 260 43.17 -2.67 -8.35
C HIS A 260 44.13 -3.18 -9.44
N GLU A 261 44.56 -4.43 -9.34
CA GLU A 261 45.49 -5.06 -10.28
C GLU A 261 44.82 -5.44 -11.61
N ARG A 262 43.58 -5.94 -11.56
CA ARG A 262 42.91 -6.57 -12.73
C ARG A 262 41.57 -5.93 -13.10
N GLY A 263 41.19 -4.82 -12.48
CA GLY A 263 39.87 -4.20 -12.63
C GLY A 263 39.45 -3.86 -14.06
N GLY A 264 40.42 -3.55 -14.94
CA GLY A 264 40.15 -3.30 -16.37
C GLY A 264 39.65 -4.54 -17.12
N GLN A 265 40.04 -5.75 -16.69
CA GLN A 265 39.63 -7.02 -17.29
C GLN A 265 38.44 -7.66 -16.56
N LEU A 266 38.25 -7.31 -15.29
CA LEU A 266 37.21 -7.88 -14.42
C LEU A 266 35.90 -7.06 -14.39
N ALA A 267 35.85 -5.90 -15.07
CA ALA A 267 34.64 -5.10 -15.19
C ALA A 267 33.60 -5.82 -16.07
N LEU A 268 32.38 -5.96 -15.56
CA LEU A 268 31.29 -6.53 -16.35
C LEU A 268 30.89 -5.57 -17.47
N PRO A 269 30.59 -6.09 -18.68
CA PRO A 269 30.19 -5.25 -19.80
C PRO A 269 28.86 -4.57 -19.49
N GLU A 270 28.81 -3.25 -19.68
CA GLU A 270 27.57 -2.49 -19.56
C GLU A 270 26.57 -2.94 -20.65
N PRO A 271 25.27 -3.06 -20.31
CA PRO A 271 24.24 -3.43 -21.28
C PRO A 271 24.12 -2.33 -22.34
N ARG A 272 24.05 -2.72 -23.61
CA ARG A 272 23.65 -1.81 -24.68
C ARG A 272 22.13 -1.73 -24.70
N LEU A 273 21.59 -0.54 -24.95
CA LEU A 273 20.14 -0.31 -25.00
C LEU A 273 19.45 -1.27 -26.00
N ARG A 274 20.09 -1.56 -27.14
CA ARG A 274 19.58 -2.49 -28.16
C ARG A 274 19.45 -3.92 -27.62
N ASP A 275 20.40 -4.41 -26.84
CA ASP A 275 20.40 -5.78 -26.33
C ASP A 275 19.30 -5.95 -25.25
N ALA A 276 19.10 -4.92 -24.43
CA ALA A 276 18.03 -4.88 -23.43
C ALA A 276 16.62 -4.88 -24.07
N GLN A 277 16.43 -4.10 -25.14
CA GLN A 277 15.17 -4.05 -25.89
C GLN A 277 14.92 -5.33 -26.71
N THR A 278 15.98 -5.97 -27.23
CA THR A 278 15.86 -7.20 -28.03
C THR A 278 15.45 -8.40 -27.16
N SER A 279 16.00 -8.51 -25.95
CA SER A 279 15.60 -9.54 -24.97
C SER A 279 14.10 -9.50 -24.66
N GLU A 280 13.53 -8.31 -24.47
CA GLU A 280 12.08 -8.17 -24.25
C GLU A 280 11.28 -8.35 -25.53
N ALA A 281 11.77 -7.88 -26.68
CA ALA A 281 11.12 -8.13 -27.96
C ALA A 281 11.04 -9.63 -28.29
N ASP A 282 12.05 -10.43 -27.94
CA ASP A 282 12.03 -11.89 -28.10
C ASP A 282 11.12 -12.57 -27.07
N SER A 283 11.03 -12.04 -25.85
CA SER A 283 10.06 -12.48 -24.82
C SER A 283 8.60 -12.26 -25.25
N ILE A 284 8.38 -11.30 -26.16
CA ILE A 284 7.07 -10.92 -26.69
C ILE A 284 6.66 -11.76 -27.93
N LYS A 285 7.58 -12.50 -28.56
CA LYS A 285 7.33 -13.30 -29.79
C LYS A 285 6.74 -14.71 -29.54
N LEU A 286 6.27 -15.00 -28.31
CA LEU A 286 5.60 -16.26 -27.97
C LEU A 286 4.18 -16.35 -28.52
#